data_AF-A0A5T3BPL5-F1
#
_entry.id   AF-A0A5T3BPL5-F1
#
_cell.length_a   1.000
_cell.length_b   1.000
_cell.length_c   1.000
_cell.angle_alpha   90.00
_cell.angle_beta   90.00
_cell.angle_gamma   90.00
#
_symmetry.space_group_name_H-M   'P 1'
#
loop_
_entity.id
_entity.type
_entity.pdbx_description
1 polymer ?
#
loop_
_entity_poly.entity_id
_entity_poly.type
_entity_poly.pdbx_seq_one_letter_code
_entity_poly.pdbx_strand_id
1 'polypeptide(L)'
;WLKPGQSIVLDESVSHGPFPLAQLKTLNLIPSMASVKTTLVNNDAAKPLFDIAKGDAPFVINTRIGYGGDTRSDISLKPLNYENAGEKVAFSGGEFQLNADKDGNVVSLSGEAQSGLVDAVNEYNQKVQLTFNNLKTDGTSKLASFGERVGDQKLTLDKLSIAIEGKEMAVLEGMEIAGKSDLVNDGKTINSQLDYSLNSLKVQNQDLGSGKLTLKVGQIDGEAWHQFSQQYHAQTQALLNQPDVAQNPELYQQKVTEAFFSALPVLLKGDPVLTLAPLSWKNAKGETTLNLSLFLKDPATTTAQPQTLAQEVDRSVKSLDAKLAIPMDMAVEFMTQIAKLEGYQQDDAEKLAKQQVQGLSAMGQMFRLTTLKDNTIASSLQYANGQITLNGQKMPLEDFVGLFGMPALSVPDVPALPQQ
;
A
#
# COMPACT_ATOMS: atom_id res chain seq x y z
N TRP A 1 7.21 -10.35 -20.81
CA TRP A 1 6.95 -11.77 -20.48
C TRP A 1 7.82 -12.66 -21.36
N LEU A 2 8.35 -13.76 -20.80
CA LEU A 2 9.08 -14.76 -21.59
C LEU A 2 8.13 -15.36 -22.64
N LYS A 3 8.62 -15.51 -23.87
CA LYS A 3 7.85 -16.17 -24.93
C LYS A 3 7.85 -17.68 -24.70
N PRO A 4 6.83 -18.40 -25.20
CA PRO A 4 6.84 -19.87 -25.19
C PRO A 4 8.17 -20.42 -25.71
N GLY A 5 8.78 -21.34 -24.96
CA GLY A 5 10.08 -21.95 -25.29
C GLY A 5 11.32 -21.18 -24.81
N GLN A 6 11.17 -19.95 -24.28
CA GLN A 6 12.27 -19.28 -23.58
C GLN A 6 12.38 -19.77 -22.13
N SER A 7 13.61 -19.97 -21.67
CA SER A 7 13.90 -20.35 -20.28
C SER A 7 14.92 -19.39 -19.67
N ILE A 8 14.82 -19.17 -18.37
CA ILE A 8 15.90 -18.57 -17.58
C ILE A 8 16.74 -19.72 -17.03
N VAL A 9 18.06 -19.63 -17.19
CA VAL A 9 18.99 -20.66 -16.75
C VAL A 9 19.84 -20.10 -15.61
N LEU A 10 19.95 -20.87 -14.53
CA LEU A 10 20.77 -20.55 -13.36
C LEU A 10 21.92 -21.56 -13.29
N ASP A 11 23.13 -21.07 -13.06
CA ASP A 11 24.30 -21.89 -12.74
C ASP A 11 24.44 -21.99 -11.22
N GLU A 12 24.47 -23.22 -10.71
CA GLU A 12 24.55 -23.51 -9.28
C GLU A 12 25.80 -24.33 -8.95
N SER A 13 26.73 -23.71 -8.22
CA SER A 13 27.93 -24.38 -7.72
C SER A 13 27.74 -24.78 -6.26
N VAL A 14 27.78 -26.08 -6.00
CA VAL A 14 27.53 -26.64 -4.67
C VAL A 14 28.83 -27.11 -4.01
N SER A 15 29.08 -26.63 -2.80
CA SER A 15 30.14 -27.12 -1.90
C SER A 15 29.51 -27.72 -0.65
N HIS A 16 29.91 -28.92 -0.25
CA HIS A 16 29.31 -29.65 0.87
C HIS A 16 30.38 -30.13 1.88
N GLY A 17 29.92 -30.70 3.00
CA GLY A 17 30.78 -31.15 4.11
C GLY A 17 30.66 -30.24 5.33
N PRO A 18 31.21 -30.64 6.50
CA PRO A 18 30.94 -29.95 7.77
C PRO A 18 31.36 -28.48 7.79
N PHE A 19 32.34 -28.12 6.96
CA PHE A 19 32.75 -26.75 6.67
C PHE A 19 32.92 -26.61 5.15
N PRO A 20 31.87 -26.22 4.40
CA PRO A 20 31.95 -26.10 2.95
C PRO A 20 33.11 -25.19 2.55
N LEU A 21 33.98 -25.65 1.64
CA LEU A 21 35.18 -24.91 1.23
C LEU A 21 34.85 -23.49 0.73
N ALA A 22 33.69 -23.32 0.09
CA ALA A 22 33.21 -22.00 -0.35
C ALA A 22 33.00 -21.01 0.81
N GLN A 23 32.53 -21.49 1.96
CA GLN A 23 32.31 -20.70 3.18
C GLN A 23 33.64 -20.40 3.91
N LEU A 24 34.58 -21.35 3.90
CA LEU A 24 35.92 -21.13 4.48
C LEU A 24 36.69 -20.02 3.76
N LYS A 25 36.50 -19.87 2.43
CA LYS A 25 37.10 -18.77 1.65
C LYS A 25 36.60 -17.38 2.06
N THR A 26 35.42 -17.29 2.68
CA THR A 26 34.86 -16.05 3.21
C THR A 26 35.05 -15.92 4.73
N LEU A 27 35.91 -16.76 5.32
CA LEU A 27 36.16 -16.85 6.77
C LEU A 27 34.92 -17.20 7.60
N ASN A 28 33.91 -17.81 6.99
CA ASN A 28 32.74 -18.31 7.71
C ASN A 28 33.02 -19.72 8.24
N LEU A 29 33.17 -19.82 9.57
CA LEU A 29 33.44 -21.07 10.29
C LEU A 29 32.16 -21.72 10.86
N ILE A 30 30.98 -21.29 10.43
CA ILE A 30 29.72 -21.88 10.92
C ILE A 30 29.52 -23.25 10.25
N PRO A 31 29.38 -24.35 11.02
CA PRO A 31 29.13 -25.67 10.44
C PRO A 31 27.87 -25.66 9.57
N SER A 32 27.93 -26.29 8.41
CA SER A 32 26.81 -26.29 7.44
C SER A 32 26.79 -27.59 6.65
N MET A 33 25.63 -27.96 6.12
CA MET A 33 25.49 -29.12 5.25
C MET A 33 26.05 -28.83 3.85
N ALA A 34 25.70 -27.66 3.32
CA ALA A 34 26.11 -27.22 2.00
C ALA A 34 26.14 -25.69 1.88
N SER A 35 26.85 -25.23 0.87
CA SER A 35 26.87 -23.87 0.37
C SER A 35 26.61 -23.91 -1.14
N VAL A 36 25.68 -23.11 -1.61
CA VAL A 36 25.31 -23.00 -3.02
C VAL A 36 25.62 -21.59 -3.47
N LYS A 37 26.35 -21.46 -4.58
CA LYS A 37 26.51 -20.19 -5.29
C LYS A 37 25.65 -20.24 -6.54
N THR A 38 24.67 -19.36 -6.63
CA THR A 38 23.75 -19.26 -7.77
C THR A 38 24.06 -17.99 -8.57
N THR A 39 24.19 -18.13 -9.89
CA THR A 39 24.36 -17.02 -10.83
C THR A 39 23.45 -17.18 -12.04
N LEU A 40 23.05 -16.06 -12.66
CA LEU A 40 22.32 -16.10 -13.92
C LEU A 40 23.25 -16.54 -15.04
N VAL A 41 22.77 -17.37 -15.98
CA VAL A 41 23.50 -17.72 -17.20
C VAL A 41 23.11 -16.76 -18.32
N ASN A 42 24.10 -16.28 -19.09
CA ASN A 42 23.86 -15.44 -20.26
C ASN A 42 23.34 -16.29 -21.43
N ASN A 43 22.03 -16.51 -21.46
CA ASN A 43 21.32 -17.14 -22.56
C ASN A 43 20.42 -16.12 -23.28
N ASP A 44 19.79 -16.51 -24.39
CA ASP A 44 18.97 -15.61 -25.21
C ASP A 44 17.88 -14.85 -24.43
N ALA A 45 17.30 -15.49 -23.40
CA ALA A 45 16.28 -14.87 -22.56
C ALA A 45 16.86 -13.87 -21.55
N ALA A 46 18.05 -14.12 -21.02
CA ALA A 46 18.73 -13.27 -20.05
C ALA A 46 19.63 -12.20 -20.68
N LYS A 47 19.97 -12.32 -21.98
CA LYS A 47 20.90 -11.44 -22.68
C LYS A 47 20.65 -9.94 -22.47
N PRO A 48 19.41 -9.42 -22.49
CA PRO A 48 19.17 -8.00 -22.21
C PRO A 48 19.67 -7.55 -20.83
N LEU A 49 19.56 -8.38 -19.79
CA LEU A 49 20.08 -8.07 -18.46
C LEU A 49 21.60 -8.05 -18.43
N PHE A 50 22.26 -8.96 -19.16
CA PHE A 50 23.71 -8.98 -19.30
C PHE A 50 24.23 -7.77 -20.09
N ASP A 51 23.52 -7.34 -21.13
CA ASP A 51 23.89 -6.16 -21.90
C ASP A 51 23.86 -4.90 -21.01
N ILE A 52 22.86 -4.77 -20.12
CA ILE A 52 22.77 -3.71 -19.09
C ILE A 52 23.87 -3.85 -18.02
N ALA A 53 24.21 -5.09 -17.64
CA ALA A 53 25.26 -5.42 -16.68
C ALA A 53 26.67 -5.46 -17.30
N LYS A 54 26.85 -5.00 -18.55
CA LYS A 54 28.14 -4.97 -19.27
C LYS A 54 28.83 -6.33 -19.37
N GLY A 55 28.04 -7.40 -19.49
CA GLY A 55 28.50 -8.77 -19.63
C GLY A 55 28.69 -9.52 -18.31
N ASP A 56 28.60 -8.84 -17.16
CA ASP A 56 28.67 -9.47 -15.85
C ASP A 56 27.31 -10.07 -15.45
N ALA A 57 27.34 -11.06 -14.54
CA ALA A 57 26.11 -11.58 -13.95
C ALA A 57 25.41 -10.47 -13.13
N PRO A 58 24.14 -10.16 -13.38
CA PRO A 58 23.44 -9.04 -12.74
C PRO A 58 23.20 -9.25 -11.23
N PHE A 59 23.29 -10.50 -10.77
CA PHE A 59 23.22 -10.85 -9.36
C PHE A 59 24.05 -12.10 -9.06
N VAL A 60 24.43 -12.24 -7.79
CA VAL A 60 25.05 -13.44 -7.23
C VAL A 60 24.35 -13.75 -5.92
N ILE A 61 23.93 -15.01 -5.74
CA ILE A 61 23.30 -15.47 -4.50
C ILE A 61 24.22 -16.52 -3.87
N ASN A 62 24.57 -16.33 -2.61
CA ASN A 62 25.30 -17.33 -1.82
C ASN A 62 24.38 -17.85 -0.73
N THR A 63 23.91 -19.08 -0.90
CA THR A 63 23.01 -19.75 0.04
C THR A 63 23.79 -20.73 0.89
N ARG A 64 23.65 -20.63 2.20
CA ARG A 64 24.13 -21.60 3.18
C ARG A 64 22.96 -22.42 3.67
N ILE A 65 23.14 -23.74 3.73
CA ILE A 65 22.15 -24.69 4.22
C ILE A 65 22.69 -25.32 5.51
N GLY A 66 22.02 -25.05 6.62
CA GLY A 66 22.35 -25.62 7.93
C GLY A 66 22.00 -27.10 8.04
N TYR A 67 22.57 -27.80 9.01
CA TYR A 67 22.18 -29.20 9.29
C TYR A 67 20.72 -29.35 9.73
N GLY A 68 20.13 -28.29 10.28
CA GLY A 68 18.70 -28.22 10.59
C GLY A 68 17.80 -28.04 9.37
N GLY A 69 18.39 -27.81 8.18
CA GLY A 69 17.67 -27.53 6.93
C GLY A 69 17.29 -26.06 6.74
N ASP A 70 17.57 -25.20 7.73
CA ASP A 70 17.44 -23.75 7.61
C ASP A 70 18.41 -23.19 6.55
N THR A 71 17.99 -22.12 5.89
CA THR A 71 18.76 -21.47 4.84
C THR A 71 18.99 -20.00 5.13
N ARG A 72 20.17 -19.54 4.73
CA ARG A 72 20.52 -18.12 4.66
C ARG A 72 21.11 -17.83 3.30
N SER A 73 20.52 -16.90 2.58
CA SER A 73 20.95 -16.47 1.26
C SER A 73 21.39 -15.01 1.31
N ASP A 74 22.66 -14.77 1.06
CA ASP A 74 23.21 -13.43 0.85
C ASP A 74 23.14 -13.13 -0.67
N ILE A 75 22.33 -12.16 -1.06
CA ILE A 75 21.98 -11.78 -2.43
C ILE A 75 22.65 -10.45 -2.75
N SER A 76 23.61 -10.47 -3.67
CA SER A 76 24.32 -9.29 -4.15
C SER A 76 23.80 -8.93 -5.55
N LEU A 77 23.07 -7.84 -5.66
CA LEU A 77 22.69 -7.23 -6.94
C LEU A 77 23.84 -6.34 -7.41
N LYS A 78 24.31 -6.57 -8.63
CA LYS A 78 25.43 -5.81 -9.18
C LYS A 78 24.98 -4.47 -9.74
N PRO A 79 25.88 -3.47 -9.78
CA PRO A 79 25.59 -2.21 -10.43
C PRO A 79 25.20 -2.43 -11.89
N LEU A 80 24.18 -1.70 -12.33
CA LEU A 80 23.68 -1.73 -13.70
C LEU A 80 23.86 -0.35 -14.32
N ASN A 81 24.29 -0.29 -15.58
CA ASN A 81 24.43 0.98 -16.28
C ASN A 81 24.20 0.79 -17.78
N TYR A 82 23.04 1.24 -18.23
CA TYR A 82 22.59 1.21 -19.61
C TYR A 82 22.28 2.63 -20.08
N GLU A 83 22.70 2.94 -21.30
CA GLU A 83 22.42 4.20 -21.95
C GLU A 83 22.26 3.95 -23.45
N ASN A 84 21.08 4.22 -24.00
CA ASN A 84 20.78 4.06 -25.42
C ASN A 84 19.63 4.97 -25.85
N ALA A 85 19.77 5.65 -26.98
CA ALA A 85 18.68 6.40 -27.64
C ALA A 85 17.84 7.33 -26.72
N GLY A 86 18.45 7.93 -25.68
CA GLY A 86 17.76 8.83 -24.74
C GLY A 86 17.19 8.14 -23.49
N GLU A 87 17.20 6.81 -23.45
CA GLU A 87 16.92 5.99 -22.27
C GLU A 87 18.21 5.75 -21.49
N LYS A 88 18.10 5.85 -20.16
CA LYS A 88 19.22 5.62 -19.25
C LYS A 88 18.71 4.90 -18.03
N VAL A 89 19.42 3.84 -17.65
CA VAL A 89 19.20 3.15 -16.38
C VAL A 89 20.53 3.06 -15.67
N ALA A 90 20.62 3.64 -14.48
CA ALA A 90 21.76 3.47 -13.60
C ALA A 90 21.27 2.95 -12.25
N PHE A 91 21.89 1.91 -11.73
CA PHE A 91 21.57 1.34 -10.42
C PHE A 91 22.87 1.01 -9.71
N SER A 92 22.99 1.41 -8.45
CA SER A 92 24.23 1.22 -7.67
C SER A 92 24.49 -0.23 -7.26
N GLY A 93 23.55 -1.14 -7.52
CA GLY A 93 23.52 -2.45 -6.87
C GLY A 93 22.83 -2.37 -5.51
N GLY A 94 22.77 -3.52 -4.85
CA GLY A 94 22.16 -3.67 -3.53
C GLY A 94 22.51 -5.01 -2.90
N GLU A 95 22.45 -5.07 -1.58
CA GLU A 95 22.77 -6.26 -0.80
C GLU A 95 21.54 -6.64 0.03
N PHE A 96 21.10 -7.88 -0.11
CA PHE A 96 19.93 -8.41 0.57
C PHE A 96 20.27 -9.73 1.24
N GLN A 97 19.59 -10.02 2.35
CA GLN A 97 19.68 -11.28 3.05
C GLN A 97 18.30 -11.88 3.20
N LEU A 98 18.13 -13.08 2.69
CA LEU A 98 16.93 -13.88 2.83
C LEU A 98 17.23 -15.07 3.75
N ASN A 99 16.54 -15.18 4.87
CA ASN A 99 16.58 -16.38 5.72
C ASN A 99 15.25 -17.12 5.64
N ALA A 100 15.29 -18.44 5.63
CA ALA A 100 14.10 -19.28 5.74
C ALA A 100 14.39 -20.48 6.65
N ASP A 101 13.41 -20.88 7.46
CA ASP A 101 13.51 -22.17 8.15
C ASP A 101 13.40 -23.35 7.15
N LYS A 102 13.58 -24.56 7.67
CA LYS A 102 13.58 -25.79 6.87
C LYS A 102 12.30 -26.00 6.05
N ASP A 103 11.16 -25.53 6.55
CA ASP A 103 9.84 -25.77 5.97
C ASP A 103 9.30 -24.53 5.22
N GLY A 104 10.04 -23.41 5.23
CA GLY A 104 9.60 -22.12 4.72
C GLY A 104 8.51 -21.45 5.56
N ASN A 105 8.27 -21.93 6.77
CA ASN A 105 7.23 -21.38 7.66
C ASN A 105 7.65 -20.00 8.11
N VAL A 106 8.87 -19.83 8.62
CA VAL A 106 9.47 -18.54 8.97
C VAL A 106 10.41 -18.08 7.86
N VAL A 107 10.20 -16.86 7.37
CA VAL A 107 11.02 -16.20 6.34
C VAL A 107 11.35 -14.79 6.80
N SER A 108 12.56 -14.32 6.55
CA SER A 108 12.95 -12.91 6.75
C SER A 108 13.72 -12.39 5.55
N LEU A 109 13.51 -11.12 5.22
CA LEU A 109 14.22 -10.39 4.18
C LEU A 109 14.69 -9.06 4.75
N SER A 110 15.98 -8.79 4.69
CA SER A 110 16.52 -7.46 4.96
C SER A 110 17.50 -7.06 3.87
N GLY A 111 17.72 -5.76 3.68
CA GLY A 111 18.68 -5.31 2.68
C GLY A 111 18.54 -3.85 2.31
N GLU A 112 19.44 -3.40 1.45
CA GLU A 112 19.46 -2.02 0.99
C GLU A 112 20.00 -1.87 -0.43
N ALA A 113 19.58 -0.79 -1.08
CA ALA A 113 20.12 -0.31 -2.34
C ALA A 113 20.34 1.20 -2.26
N GLN A 114 21.55 1.65 -2.58
CA GLN A 114 21.95 3.04 -2.33
C GLN A 114 21.32 4.03 -3.30
N SER A 115 21.18 3.68 -4.58
CA SER A 115 20.57 4.58 -5.55
C SER A 115 20.14 3.86 -6.83
N GLY A 116 19.18 4.47 -7.50
CA GLY A 116 18.83 4.15 -8.87
C GLY A 116 18.31 5.36 -9.61
N LEU A 117 18.49 5.36 -10.93
CA LEU A 117 18.08 6.39 -11.86
C LEU A 117 17.49 5.71 -13.10
N VAL A 118 16.32 6.17 -13.52
CA VAL A 118 15.68 5.76 -14.76
C VAL A 118 15.27 7.01 -15.53
N ASP A 119 15.76 7.14 -16.75
CA ASP A 119 15.26 8.06 -17.76
C ASP A 119 14.24 7.32 -18.64
N ALA A 120 13.03 7.86 -18.72
CA ALA A 120 11.95 7.39 -19.57
C ALA A 120 11.34 8.57 -20.35
N VAL A 121 10.44 8.27 -21.27
CA VAL A 121 9.68 9.27 -22.02
C VAL A 121 8.20 9.15 -21.63
N ASN A 122 7.55 10.27 -21.30
CA ASN A 122 6.11 10.28 -20.99
C ASN A 122 5.24 10.36 -22.27
N GLU A 123 3.92 10.35 -22.11
CA GLU A 123 2.96 10.42 -23.22
C GLU A 123 3.05 11.71 -24.06
N TYR A 124 3.71 12.74 -23.54
CA TYR A 124 3.96 14.01 -24.21
C TYR A 124 5.33 14.08 -24.90
N ASN A 125 6.01 12.94 -25.03
CA ASN A 125 7.39 12.86 -25.54
C ASN A 125 8.42 13.67 -24.73
N GLN A 126 8.16 13.90 -23.44
CA GLN A 126 9.11 14.59 -22.56
C GLN A 126 9.98 13.58 -21.83
N LYS A 127 11.25 13.92 -21.67
CA LYS A 127 12.20 13.14 -20.88
C LYS A 127 11.88 13.27 -19.39
N VAL A 128 11.52 12.17 -18.76
CA VAL A 128 11.26 12.04 -17.33
C VAL A 128 12.40 11.27 -16.70
N GLN A 129 13.04 11.84 -15.69
CA GLN A 129 14.05 11.19 -14.87
C GLN A 129 13.49 10.92 -13.48
N LEU A 130 13.54 9.66 -13.06
CA LEU A 130 13.23 9.22 -11.72
C LEU A 130 14.53 8.81 -11.03
N THR A 131 14.83 9.40 -9.89
CA THR A 131 16.00 9.05 -9.07
C THR A 131 15.57 8.71 -7.66
N PHE A 132 16.06 7.61 -7.10
CA PHE A 132 15.87 7.28 -5.69
C PHE A 132 17.21 7.14 -4.97
N ASN A 133 17.21 7.38 -3.65
CA ASN A 133 18.36 7.22 -2.78
C ASN A 133 18.00 6.46 -1.51
N ASN A 134 18.90 5.54 -1.11
CA ASN A 134 18.86 4.75 0.12
C ASN A 134 17.51 4.06 0.34
N LEU A 135 17.21 3.08 -0.51
CA LEU A 135 16.13 2.15 -0.27
C LEU A 135 16.59 1.11 0.75
N LYS A 136 15.83 0.91 1.83
CA LYS A 136 16.06 -0.16 2.81
C LYS A 136 14.79 -0.93 3.05
N THR A 137 14.94 -2.24 3.25
CA THR A 137 13.85 -3.13 3.62
C THR A 137 14.29 -3.99 4.79
N ASP A 138 13.37 -4.27 5.70
CA ASP A 138 13.52 -5.25 6.77
C ASP A 138 12.15 -5.87 7.02
N GLY A 139 12.09 -7.20 7.04
CA GLY A 139 10.82 -7.86 7.25
C GLY A 139 10.97 -9.31 7.68
N THR A 140 10.02 -9.75 8.46
CA THR A 140 9.87 -11.14 8.89
C THR A 140 8.43 -11.57 8.67
N SER A 141 8.25 -12.85 8.38
CA SER A 141 6.95 -13.42 8.15
C SER A 141 6.93 -14.87 8.62
N LYS A 142 5.81 -15.31 9.18
CA LYS A 142 5.56 -16.68 9.60
C LYS A 142 4.24 -17.19 9.04
N LEU A 143 4.17 -18.48 8.74
CA LEU A 143 2.93 -19.16 8.38
C LEU A 143 2.10 -19.41 9.64
N ALA A 144 0.85 -18.96 9.64
CA ALA A 144 -0.12 -19.22 10.70
C ALA A 144 -0.75 -20.62 10.54
N SER A 145 -1.42 -21.11 11.59
CA SER A 145 -2.03 -22.46 11.59
C SER A 145 -3.14 -22.63 10.54
N PHE A 146 -3.73 -21.54 10.07
CA PHE A 146 -4.74 -21.50 9.02
C PHE A 146 -4.17 -21.29 7.61
N GLY A 147 -2.85 -21.41 7.42
CA GLY A 147 -2.21 -21.45 6.09
C GLY A 147 -1.90 -20.08 5.46
N GLU A 148 -2.02 -19.00 6.22
CA GLU A 148 -1.77 -17.63 5.75
C GLU A 148 -0.58 -17.01 6.46
N ARG A 149 0.09 -16.04 5.81
CA ARG A 149 1.31 -15.43 6.37
C ARG A 149 1.01 -14.16 7.16
N VAL A 150 1.66 -14.02 8.31
CA VAL A 150 1.62 -12.84 9.18
C VAL A 150 3.05 -12.42 9.56
N GLY A 151 3.25 -11.18 9.99
CA GLY A 151 4.57 -10.70 10.42
C GLY A 151 4.74 -9.19 10.27
N ASP A 152 5.99 -8.75 10.31
CA ASP A 152 6.40 -7.35 10.31
C ASP A 152 7.19 -7.04 9.05
N GLN A 153 6.96 -5.88 8.46
CA GLN A 153 7.67 -5.40 7.27
C GLN A 153 7.88 -3.89 7.39
N LYS A 154 9.07 -3.43 7.07
CA LYS A 154 9.44 -2.01 7.05
C LYS A 154 10.23 -1.71 5.79
N LEU A 155 9.78 -0.72 5.05
CA LEU A 155 10.45 -0.15 3.88
C LEU A 155 10.73 1.31 4.15
N THR A 156 11.96 1.77 3.92
CA THR A 156 12.31 3.18 3.99
C THR A 156 12.99 3.64 2.71
N LEU A 157 12.71 4.87 2.29
CA LEU A 157 13.38 5.52 1.18
C LEU A 157 13.72 6.96 1.58
N ASP A 158 15.00 7.30 1.56
CA ASP A 158 15.44 8.62 2.02
C ASP A 158 15.01 9.73 1.06
N LYS A 159 15.12 9.49 -0.24
CA LYS A 159 14.77 10.48 -1.27
C LYS A 159 14.27 9.83 -2.55
N LEU A 160 13.22 10.40 -3.12
CA LEU A 160 12.75 10.17 -4.48
C LEU A 160 12.66 11.52 -5.19
N SER A 161 13.22 11.63 -6.38
CA SER A 161 13.20 12.86 -7.19
C SER A 161 12.70 12.57 -8.58
N ILE A 162 11.86 13.48 -9.07
CA ILE A 162 11.24 13.44 -10.38
C ILE A 162 11.66 14.69 -11.11
N ALA A 163 12.33 14.56 -12.25
CA ALA A 163 12.67 15.66 -13.13
C ALA A 163 12.06 15.47 -14.52
N ILE A 164 11.61 16.56 -15.13
CA ILE A 164 11.06 16.59 -16.49
C ILE A 164 11.88 17.59 -17.29
N GLU A 165 12.42 17.16 -18.44
CA GLU A 165 13.30 17.99 -19.28
C GLU A 165 14.47 18.61 -18.48
N GLY A 166 15.03 17.82 -17.57
CA GLY A 166 16.15 18.23 -16.70
C GLY A 166 15.77 19.21 -15.57
N LYS A 167 14.49 19.58 -15.43
CA LYS A 167 14.00 20.42 -14.32
C LYS A 167 13.43 19.53 -13.22
N GLU A 168 13.89 19.71 -11.99
CA GLU A 168 13.34 19.00 -10.83
C GLU A 168 11.91 19.46 -10.56
N MET A 169 10.95 18.54 -10.74
CA MET A 169 9.52 18.80 -10.63
C MET A 169 8.98 18.42 -9.26
N ALA A 170 9.45 17.32 -8.69
CA ALA A 170 9.02 16.88 -7.36
C ALA A 170 10.14 16.16 -6.61
N VAL A 171 10.16 16.34 -5.29
CA VAL A 171 11.04 15.62 -4.36
C VAL A 171 10.23 15.13 -3.18
N LEU A 172 10.31 13.84 -2.90
CA LEU A 172 9.76 13.20 -1.71
C LEU A 172 10.94 12.79 -0.84
N GLU A 173 10.94 13.19 0.43
CA GLU A 173 12.03 12.91 1.38
C GLU A 173 11.50 12.15 2.60
N GLY A 174 12.26 11.15 3.04
CA GLY A 174 11.97 10.35 4.23
C GLY A 174 10.63 9.64 4.16
N MET A 175 10.48 8.75 3.16
CA MET A 175 9.34 7.86 3.04
C MET A 175 9.55 6.63 3.92
N GLU A 176 8.54 6.26 4.70
CA GLU A 176 8.52 5.01 5.46
C GLU A 176 7.17 4.33 5.28
N ILE A 177 7.20 3.01 5.05
CA ILE A 177 6.05 2.12 5.03
C ILE A 177 6.33 1.01 6.05
N ALA A 178 5.49 0.84 7.05
CA ALA A 178 5.63 -0.22 8.03
C ALA A 178 4.31 -1.01 8.15
N GLY A 179 4.35 -2.30 7.81
CA GLY A 179 3.25 -3.24 7.99
C GLY A 179 3.53 -4.15 9.19
N LYS A 180 2.50 -4.43 9.99
CA LYS A 180 2.56 -5.38 11.10
C LYS A 180 1.29 -6.21 11.12
N SER A 181 1.43 -7.50 11.34
CA SER A 181 0.31 -8.41 11.51
C SER A 181 0.58 -9.38 12.66
N ASP A 182 -0.20 -9.23 13.73
CA ASP A 182 -0.12 -10.03 14.94
C ASP A 182 -1.27 -11.04 14.99
N LEU A 183 -0.99 -12.21 15.57
CA LEU A 183 -2.02 -13.18 15.93
C LEU A 183 -2.43 -12.99 17.39
N VAL A 184 -3.73 -12.93 17.64
CA VAL A 184 -4.35 -12.86 18.97
C VAL A 184 -5.37 -14.00 19.13
N ASN A 185 -5.99 -14.11 20.30
CA ASN A 185 -6.99 -15.14 20.62
C ASN A 185 -6.50 -16.56 20.27
N ASP A 186 -5.41 -16.98 20.91
CA ASP A 186 -4.76 -18.29 20.72
C ASP A 186 -4.37 -18.59 19.26
N GLY A 187 -4.04 -17.55 18.50
CA GLY A 187 -3.55 -17.71 17.13
C GLY A 187 -4.64 -17.70 16.06
N LYS A 188 -5.91 -17.51 16.42
CA LYS A 188 -7.06 -17.61 15.49
C LYS A 188 -7.47 -16.29 14.86
N THR A 189 -7.09 -15.17 15.48
CA THR A 189 -7.51 -13.84 15.03
C THR A 189 -6.31 -13.02 14.60
N ILE A 190 -6.43 -12.29 13.51
CA ILE A 190 -5.41 -11.40 12.96
C ILE A 190 -5.75 -9.95 13.31
N ASN A 191 -4.75 -9.23 13.82
CA ASN A 191 -4.74 -7.77 13.88
C ASN A 191 -3.61 -7.25 12.99
N SER A 192 -3.95 -6.42 12.02
CA SER A 192 -3.00 -5.82 11.09
C SER A 192 -2.96 -4.31 11.24
N GLN A 193 -1.77 -3.73 11.08
CA GLN A 193 -1.50 -2.30 11.07
C GLN A 193 -0.60 -1.97 9.88
N LEU A 194 -0.86 -0.86 9.23
CA LEU A 194 -0.09 -0.33 8.12
C LEU A 194 0.12 1.17 8.35
N ASP A 195 1.38 1.54 8.58
CA ASP A 195 1.82 2.91 8.78
C ASP A 195 2.53 3.41 7.52
N TYR A 196 2.17 4.60 7.06
CA TYR A 196 2.91 5.37 6.07
C TYR A 196 3.34 6.70 6.67
N SER A 197 4.54 7.14 6.35
CA SER A 197 4.96 8.52 6.60
C SER A 197 5.80 9.07 5.47
N LEU A 198 5.72 10.39 5.30
CA LEU A 198 6.50 11.19 4.38
C LEU A 198 6.96 12.44 5.13
N ASN A 199 8.27 12.64 5.22
CA ASN A 199 8.84 13.77 5.97
C ASN A 199 8.80 15.10 5.21
N SER A 200 8.89 15.07 3.88
CA SER A 200 8.74 16.28 3.06
C SER A 200 8.28 15.93 1.65
N LEU A 201 7.33 16.71 1.13
CA LEU A 201 6.97 16.78 -0.28
C LEU A 201 7.29 18.18 -0.79
N LYS A 202 8.16 18.27 -1.79
CA LYS A 202 8.42 19.49 -2.53
C LYS A 202 7.97 19.34 -3.97
N VAL A 203 7.31 20.35 -4.51
CA VAL A 203 6.91 20.42 -5.93
C VAL A 203 7.41 21.75 -6.48
N GLN A 204 8.18 21.73 -7.58
CA GLN A 204 8.84 22.90 -8.16
C GLN A 204 9.48 23.82 -7.09
N ASN A 205 10.21 23.21 -6.15
CA ASN A 205 10.87 23.85 -5.01
C ASN A 205 9.95 24.51 -3.96
N GLN A 206 8.62 24.36 -4.07
CA GLN A 206 7.67 24.72 -3.01
C GLN A 206 7.49 23.55 -2.06
N ASP A 207 7.65 23.80 -0.76
CA ASP A 207 7.38 22.79 0.28
C ASP A 207 5.87 22.69 0.53
N LEU A 208 5.29 21.54 0.19
CA LEU A 208 3.88 21.24 0.41
C LEU A 208 3.63 20.61 1.78
N GLY A 209 4.68 20.24 2.50
CA GLY A 209 4.60 19.70 3.85
C GLY A 209 4.91 18.20 3.95
N SER A 210 4.32 17.56 4.95
CA SER A 210 4.59 16.18 5.37
C SER A 210 3.27 15.46 5.65
N GLY A 211 3.28 14.13 5.59
CA GLY A 211 2.07 13.33 5.78
C GLY A 211 2.30 12.07 6.58
N LYS A 212 1.28 11.63 7.32
CA LYS A 212 1.26 10.33 8.00
C LYS A 212 -0.10 9.67 7.88
N LEU A 213 -0.09 8.36 7.75
CA LEU A 213 -1.28 7.52 7.67
C LEU A 213 -1.06 6.28 8.54
N THR A 214 -1.97 6.02 9.47
CA THR A 214 -2.03 4.72 10.17
C THR A 214 -3.38 4.07 9.89
N LEU A 215 -3.35 2.91 9.23
CA LEU A 215 -4.50 2.04 9.00
C LEU A 215 -4.38 0.81 9.90
N LYS A 216 -5.43 0.48 10.64
CA LYS A 216 -5.53 -0.75 11.43
C LYS A 216 -6.76 -1.52 11.03
N VAL A 217 -6.61 -2.83 10.90
CA VAL A 217 -7.68 -3.79 10.68
C VAL A 217 -7.57 -4.84 11.77
N GLY A 218 -8.50 -4.83 12.71
CA GLY A 218 -8.51 -5.77 13.83
C GLY A 218 -9.66 -6.75 13.77
N GLN A 219 -9.56 -7.81 14.56
CA GLN A 219 -10.59 -8.84 14.72
C GLN A 219 -10.91 -9.60 13.43
N ILE A 220 -9.91 -9.82 12.57
CA ILE A 220 -10.08 -10.65 11.38
C ILE A 220 -9.97 -12.12 11.80
N ASP A 221 -11.01 -12.91 11.56
CA ASP A 221 -10.95 -14.35 11.78
C ASP A 221 -10.01 -15.02 10.76
N GLY A 222 -9.10 -15.87 11.23
CA GLY A 222 -8.06 -16.47 10.40
C GLY A 222 -8.59 -17.49 9.37
N GLU A 223 -9.60 -18.27 9.74
CA GLU A 223 -10.25 -19.22 8.81
C GLU A 223 -11.06 -18.46 7.75
N ALA A 224 -11.74 -17.39 8.15
CA ALA A 224 -12.43 -16.48 7.25
C ALA A 224 -11.45 -15.79 6.28
N TRP A 225 -10.30 -15.31 6.76
CA TRP A 225 -9.26 -14.73 5.91
C TRP A 225 -8.74 -15.75 4.89
N HIS A 226 -8.47 -16.98 5.32
CA HIS A 226 -8.02 -18.04 4.42
C HIS A 226 -9.09 -18.37 3.36
N GLN A 227 -10.35 -18.51 3.77
CA GLN A 227 -11.47 -18.75 2.86
C GLN A 227 -11.63 -17.61 1.85
N PHE A 228 -11.57 -16.36 2.30
CA PHE A 228 -11.64 -15.18 1.45
C PHE A 228 -10.50 -15.18 0.41
N SER A 229 -9.26 -15.41 0.85
CA SER A 229 -8.06 -15.45 0.01
C SER A 229 -8.22 -16.47 -1.12
N GLN A 230 -8.64 -17.71 -0.79
CA GLN A 230 -8.89 -18.76 -1.78
C GLN A 230 -9.99 -18.37 -2.78
N GLN A 231 -11.12 -17.84 -2.30
CA GLN A 231 -12.25 -17.45 -3.16
C GLN A 231 -11.87 -16.31 -4.11
N TYR A 232 -11.26 -15.25 -3.58
CA TYR A 232 -10.81 -14.11 -4.36
C TYR A 232 -9.77 -14.53 -5.41
N HIS A 233 -8.80 -15.36 -5.03
CA HIS A 233 -7.78 -15.84 -5.96
C HIS A 233 -8.36 -16.72 -7.07
N ALA A 234 -9.25 -17.65 -6.74
CA ALA A 234 -9.90 -18.50 -7.73
C ALA A 234 -10.73 -17.69 -8.75
N GLN A 235 -11.49 -16.70 -8.27
CA GLN A 235 -12.29 -15.83 -9.13
C GLN A 235 -11.40 -14.95 -10.03
N THR A 236 -10.38 -14.30 -9.48
CA THR A 236 -9.47 -13.43 -10.25
C THR A 236 -8.64 -14.20 -11.27
N GLN A 237 -8.21 -15.42 -10.96
CA GLN A 237 -7.59 -16.32 -11.95
C GLN A 237 -8.56 -16.69 -13.08
N ALA A 238 -9.82 -16.99 -12.76
CA ALA A 238 -10.83 -17.30 -13.77
C ALA A 238 -11.09 -16.13 -14.73
N LEU A 239 -10.94 -14.87 -14.27
CA LEU A 239 -11.03 -13.68 -15.11
C LEU A 239 -9.85 -13.57 -16.10
N LEU A 240 -8.64 -13.94 -15.69
CA LEU A 240 -7.46 -13.94 -16.57
C LEU A 240 -7.57 -14.98 -17.70
N ASN A 241 -8.32 -16.06 -17.47
CA ASN A 241 -8.59 -17.09 -18.47
C ASN A 241 -9.71 -16.72 -19.46
N GLN A 242 -10.33 -15.55 -19.31
CA GLN A 242 -11.34 -15.03 -20.23
C GLN A 242 -10.73 -13.94 -21.11
N PRO A 243 -10.41 -14.22 -22.39
CA PRO A 243 -9.72 -13.28 -23.27
C PRO A 243 -10.42 -11.91 -23.38
N ASP A 244 -11.75 -11.92 -23.48
CA ASP A 244 -12.58 -10.72 -23.61
C ASP A 244 -12.51 -9.81 -22.37
N VAL A 245 -12.24 -10.40 -21.20
CA VAL A 245 -12.07 -9.67 -19.93
C VAL A 245 -10.62 -9.27 -19.74
N ALA A 246 -9.67 -10.20 -19.90
CA ALA A 246 -8.24 -9.97 -19.65
C ALA A 246 -7.63 -8.90 -20.59
N GLN A 247 -8.17 -8.73 -21.80
CA GLN A 247 -7.70 -7.73 -22.75
C GLN A 247 -8.39 -6.37 -22.60
N ASN A 248 -9.42 -6.27 -21.75
CA ASN A 248 -10.12 -5.03 -21.47
C ASN A 248 -9.86 -4.61 -20.01
N PRO A 249 -8.94 -3.65 -19.77
CA PRO A 249 -8.55 -3.24 -18.42
C PRO A 249 -9.73 -2.75 -17.55
N GLU A 250 -10.68 -2.03 -18.15
CA GLU A 250 -11.84 -1.49 -17.43
C GLU A 250 -12.79 -2.62 -17.01
N LEU A 251 -13.10 -3.53 -17.93
CA LEU A 251 -13.96 -4.68 -17.64
C LEU A 251 -13.29 -5.63 -16.64
N TYR A 252 -11.97 -5.84 -16.76
CA TYR A 252 -11.20 -6.61 -15.79
C TYR A 252 -11.29 -5.99 -14.40
N GLN A 253 -11.05 -4.68 -14.28
CA GLN A 253 -11.14 -3.97 -13.01
C GLN A 253 -12.54 -4.05 -12.39
N GLN A 254 -13.59 -3.90 -13.21
CA GLN A 254 -14.97 -4.07 -12.76
C GLN A 254 -15.20 -5.48 -12.20
N LYS A 255 -14.79 -6.52 -12.94
CA LYS A 255 -15.00 -7.92 -12.54
C LYS A 255 -14.18 -8.31 -11.31
N VAL A 256 -12.96 -7.79 -11.17
CA VAL A 256 -12.14 -7.98 -9.96
C VAL A 256 -12.80 -7.30 -8.75
N THR A 257 -13.43 -6.14 -8.96
CA THR A 257 -14.17 -5.44 -7.90
C THR A 257 -15.41 -6.22 -7.48
N GLU A 258 -16.19 -6.73 -8.44
CA GLU A 258 -17.33 -7.64 -8.18
C GLU A 258 -16.87 -8.87 -7.39
N ALA A 259 -15.74 -9.47 -7.78
CA ALA A 259 -15.16 -10.62 -7.10
C ALA A 259 -14.83 -10.33 -5.63
N PHE A 260 -14.18 -9.18 -5.38
CA PHE A 260 -13.89 -8.72 -4.01
C PHE A 260 -15.17 -8.57 -3.17
N PHE A 261 -16.18 -7.85 -3.67
CA PHE A 261 -17.43 -7.63 -2.93
C PHE A 261 -18.23 -8.92 -2.72
N SER A 262 -18.12 -9.90 -3.62
CA SER A 262 -18.76 -11.21 -3.44
C SER A 262 -18.15 -12.01 -2.27
N ALA A 263 -16.84 -11.86 -2.05
CA ALA A 263 -16.12 -12.57 -0.99
C ALA A 263 -16.09 -11.77 0.33
N LEU A 264 -16.29 -10.45 0.29
CA LEU A 264 -16.25 -9.54 1.43
C LEU A 264 -17.07 -10.01 2.66
N PRO A 265 -18.31 -10.54 2.52
CA PRO A 265 -19.08 -11.01 3.67
C PRO A 265 -18.36 -12.07 4.50
N VAL A 266 -17.47 -12.88 3.90
CA VAL A 266 -16.67 -13.87 4.64
C VAL A 266 -15.79 -13.20 5.68
N LEU A 267 -15.17 -12.07 5.34
CA LEU A 267 -14.28 -11.33 6.26
C LEU A 267 -15.03 -10.69 7.43
N LEU A 268 -16.35 -10.52 7.32
CA LEU A 268 -17.17 -9.89 8.37
C LEU A 268 -17.50 -10.83 9.53
N LYS A 269 -17.26 -12.14 9.39
CA LYS A 269 -17.52 -13.17 10.42
C LYS A 269 -16.89 -12.87 11.80
N GLY A 270 -15.78 -12.15 11.82
CA GLY A 270 -15.04 -11.79 13.04
C GLY A 270 -15.46 -10.46 13.68
N ASP A 271 -16.52 -9.81 13.20
CA ASP A 271 -16.89 -8.43 13.58
C ASP A 271 -15.70 -7.44 13.46
N PRO A 272 -15.09 -7.32 12.26
CA PRO A 272 -13.84 -6.62 12.10
C PRO A 272 -13.95 -5.13 12.42
N VAL A 273 -12.84 -4.56 12.88
CA VAL A 273 -12.72 -3.14 13.20
C VAL A 273 -11.68 -2.50 12.30
N LEU A 274 -12.09 -1.52 11.51
CA LEU A 274 -11.23 -0.69 10.69
C LEU A 274 -10.96 0.63 11.41
N THR A 275 -9.71 1.05 11.49
CA THR A 275 -9.33 2.34 12.07
C THR A 275 -8.32 3.05 11.19
N LEU A 276 -8.63 4.28 10.80
CA LEU A 276 -7.73 5.20 10.10
C LEU A 276 -7.40 6.32 11.09
N ALA A 277 -6.27 6.25 11.79
CA ALA A 277 -5.96 7.24 12.83
C ALA A 277 -4.46 7.32 13.16
N PRO A 278 -3.76 8.42 12.84
CA PRO A 278 -4.23 9.56 12.02
C PRO A 278 -4.04 9.30 10.52
N LEU A 279 -4.94 9.83 9.68
CA LEU A 279 -4.55 10.39 8.38
C LEU A 279 -4.25 11.88 8.62
N SER A 280 -3.04 12.32 8.33
CA SER A 280 -2.58 13.68 8.64
C SER A 280 -1.76 14.28 7.52
N TRP A 281 -1.90 15.59 7.35
CA TRP A 281 -1.04 16.41 6.52
C TRP A 281 -0.62 17.65 7.28
N LYS A 282 0.67 17.97 7.29
CA LYS A 282 1.25 19.05 8.08
C LYS A 282 2.13 19.95 7.23
N ASN A 283 1.94 21.26 7.36
CA ASN A 283 2.84 22.28 6.83
C ASN A 283 3.33 23.21 7.97
N ALA A 284 3.99 24.31 7.61
CA ALA A 284 4.54 25.26 8.57
C ALA A 284 3.47 25.98 9.43
N LYS A 285 2.19 25.95 9.03
CA LYS A 285 1.09 26.67 9.70
C LYS A 285 0.12 25.77 10.46
N GLY A 286 0.30 24.46 10.43
CA GLY A 286 -0.49 23.53 11.23
C GLY A 286 -0.63 22.14 10.61
N GLU A 287 -1.50 21.34 11.18
CA GLU A 287 -1.72 19.95 10.80
C GLU A 287 -3.22 19.66 10.68
N THR A 288 -3.62 19.18 9.49
CA THR A 288 -4.95 18.62 9.25
C THR A 288 -4.94 17.17 9.67
N THR A 289 -6.00 16.72 10.35
CA THR A 289 -6.15 15.32 10.76
C THR A 289 -7.54 14.80 10.43
N LEU A 290 -7.59 13.57 9.91
CA LEU A 290 -8.78 12.75 9.82
C LEU A 290 -8.56 11.49 10.65
N ASN A 291 -9.48 11.23 11.58
CA ASN A 291 -9.58 9.98 12.30
C ASN A 291 -10.90 9.31 11.94
N LEU A 292 -10.87 8.01 11.64
CA LEU A 292 -12.05 7.22 11.34
C LEU A 292 -11.96 5.87 12.04
N SER A 293 -13.05 5.41 12.62
CA SER A 293 -13.22 4.09 13.20
C SER A 293 -14.54 3.51 12.72
N LEU A 294 -14.49 2.35 12.08
CA LEU A 294 -15.64 1.63 11.55
C LEU A 294 -15.66 0.24 12.19
N PHE A 295 -16.72 -0.02 12.94
CA PHE A 295 -17.01 -1.30 13.55
C PHE A 295 -18.01 -2.01 12.67
N LEU A 296 -17.63 -3.18 12.16
CA LEU A 296 -18.47 -3.99 11.31
C LEU A 296 -19.05 -5.16 12.11
N LYS A 297 -19.98 -5.88 11.49
CA LYS A 297 -20.57 -7.10 12.04
C LYS A 297 -20.89 -8.10 10.95
N ASP A 298 -20.98 -9.37 11.32
CA ASP A 298 -21.36 -10.44 10.40
C ASP A 298 -22.82 -10.29 9.91
N PRO A 299 -23.05 -10.01 8.60
CA PRO A 299 -24.39 -9.86 8.04
C PRO A 299 -25.21 -11.16 8.03
N ALA A 300 -24.57 -12.33 8.22
CA ALA A 300 -25.25 -13.62 8.32
C ALA A 300 -26.00 -13.80 9.65
N THR A 301 -25.66 -13.02 10.68
CA THR A 301 -26.36 -13.03 11.97
C THR A 301 -27.78 -12.44 11.90
N THR A 302 -28.10 -11.73 10.81
CA THR A 302 -29.41 -11.13 10.56
C THR A 302 -30.02 -11.70 9.29
N THR A 303 -31.12 -12.45 9.43
CA THR A 303 -31.82 -13.12 8.30
C THR A 303 -33.04 -12.36 7.81
N ALA A 304 -33.53 -11.39 8.58
CA ALA A 304 -34.65 -10.56 8.17
C ALA A 304 -34.27 -9.70 6.96
N GLN A 305 -35.16 -9.62 5.96
CA GLN A 305 -34.96 -8.68 4.86
C GLN A 305 -35.11 -7.24 5.37
N PRO A 306 -34.17 -6.35 5.03
CA PRO A 306 -34.25 -4.96 5.42
C PRO A 306 -35.36 -4.26 4.66
N GLN A 307 -36.15 -3.47 5.40
CA GLN A 307 -37.26 -2.67 4.89
C GLN A 307 -36.90 -1.19 4.76
N THR A 308 -35.81 -0.76 5.41
CA THR A 308 -35.32 0.63 5.38
C THR A 308 -33.83 0.69 5.07
N LEU A 309 -33.36 1.87 4.65
CA LEU A 309 -31.94 2.10 4.42
C LEU A 309 -31.13 1.92 5.72
N ALA A 310 -31.65 2.41 6.84
CA ALA A 310 -31.05 2.17 8.15
C ALA A 310 -30.84 0.68 8.44
N GLN A 311 -31.84 -0.17 8.15
CA GLN A 311 -31.74 -1.62 8.38
C GLN A 311 -30.72 -2.31 7.47
N GLU A 312 -30.59 -1.87 6.21
CA GLU A 312 -29.57 -2.39 5.30
C GLU A 312 -28.16 -2.06 5.80
N VAL A 313 -27.91 -0.81 6.21
CA VAL A 313 -26.61 -0.39 6.75
C VAL A 313 -26.34 -1.05 8.10
N ASP A 314 -27.35 -1.10 8.98
CA ASP A 314 -27.33 -1.85 10.24
C ASP A 314 -27.25 -3.37 10.02
N ARG A 315 -27.10 -3.90 8.80
CA ARG A 315 -26.80 -5.32 8.63
C ARG A 315 -25.32 -5.62 8.77
N SER A 316 -24.47 -4.72 8.28
CA SER A 316 -23.01 -4.92 8.22
C SER A 316 -22.23 -3.91 9.04
N VAL A 317 -22.84 -2.76 9.38
CA VAL A 317 -22.22 -1.70 10.17
C VAL A 317 -22.80 -1.73 11.59
N LYS A 318 -21.91 -1.80 12.58
CA LYS A 318 -22.25 -1.66 14.00
C LYS A 318 -22.17 -0.20 14.43
N SER A 319 -21.08 0.48 14.08
CA SER A 319 -20.92 1.91 14.31
C SER A 319 -19.82 2.52 13.46
N LEU A 320 -19.91 3.82 13.23
CA LEU A 320 -18.87 4.65 12.62
C LEU A 320 -18.60 5.84 13.55
N ASP A 321 -17.35 6.21 13.75
CA ASP A 321 -16.92 7.51 14.29
C ASP A 321 -15.88 8.09 13.34
N ALA A 322 -16.13 9.29 12.84
CA ALA A 322 -15.20 10.02 12.00
C ALA A 322 -15.05 11.46 12.51
N LYS A 323 -13.82 11.95 12.57
CA LYS A 323 -13.47 13.30 13.03
C LYS A 323 -12.44 13.90 12.11
N LEU A 324 -12.78 15.04 11.52
CA LEU A 324 -11.94 15.85 10.66
C LEU A 324 -11.65 17.17 11.38
N ALA A 325 -10.39 17.59 11.38
CA ALA A 325 -9.95 18.90 11.83
C ALA A 325 -8.97 19.50 10.84
N ILE A 326 -9.32 20.68 10.29
CA ILE A 326 -8.52 21.43 9.33
C ILE A 326 -8.29 22.83 9.91
N PRO A 327 -7.11 23.14 10.45
CA PRO A 327 -6.77 24.51 10.85
C PRO A 327 -6.82 25.43 9.62
N MET A 328 -7.49 26.59 9.73
CA MET A 328 -7.63 27.50 8.59
C MET A 328 -6.28 27.99 8.06
N ASP A 329 -5.35 28.32 8.95
CA ASP A 329 -4.01 28.83 8.56
C ASP A 329 -3.21 27.76 7.80
N MET A 330 -3.35 26.49 8.21
CA MET A 330 -2.77 25.36 7.49
C MET A 330 -3.37 25.23 6.08
N ALA A 331 -4.69 25.30 5.94
CA ALA A 331 -5.34 25.19 4.63
C ALA A 331 -5.00 26.37 3.70
N VAL A 332 -4.93 27.59 4.25
CA VAL A 332 -4.53 28.79 3.49
C VAL A 332 -3.09 28.66 3.02
N GLU A 333 -2.16 28.22 3.87
CA GLU A 333 -0.78 27.98 3.47
C GLU A 333 -0.68 26.96 2.35
N PHE A 334 -1.38 25.82 2.48
CA PHE A 334 -1.38 24.79 1.45
C PHE A 334 -1.89 25.34 0.11
N MET A 335 -3.04 26.02 0.10
CA MET A 335 -3.60 26.62 -1.12
C MET A 335 -2.75 27.76 -1.67
N THR A 336 -2.01 28.48 -0.82
CA THR A 336 -1.03 29.49 -1.26
C THR A 336 0.10 28.84 -2.05
N GLN A 337 0.63 27.71 -1.57
CA GLN A 337 1.66 26.98 -2.31
C GLN A 337 1.13 26.44 -3.64
N ILE A 338 -0.12 25.93 -3.67
CA ILE A 338 -0.77 25.51 -4.94
C ILE A 338 -0.90 26.68 -5.91
N ALA A 339 -1.41 27.84 -5.48
CA ALA A 339 -1.53 29.01 -6.34
C ALA A 339 -0.16 29.49 -6.86
N LYS A 340 0.91 29.39 -6.07
CA LYS A 340 2.27 29.69 -6.55
C LYS A 340 2.73 28.72 -7.63
N LEU A 341 2.35 27.44 -7.56
CA LEU A 341 2.62 26.46 -8.61
C LEU A 341 1.85 26.76 -9.90
N GLU A 342 0.68 27.40 -9.79
CA GLU A 342 -0.08 27.91 -10.94
C GLU A 342 0.48 29.22 -11.53
N GLY A 343 1.49 29.81 -10.88
CA GLY A 343 2.22 30.99 -11.36
C GLY A 343 1.81 32.32 -10.71
N TYR A 344 0.95 32.31 -9.69
CA TYR A 344 0.61 33.51 -8.93
C TYR A 344 1.80 33.99 -8.08
N GLN A 345 1.94 35.31 -7.94
CA GLN A 345 2.89 35.93 -7.01
C GLN A 345 2.41 35.75 -5.56
N GLN A 346 3.34 35.82 -4.59
CA GLN A 346 3.08 35.52 -3.17
C GLN A 346 1.83 36.25 -2.63
N ASP A 347 1.75 37.57 -2.77
CA ASP A 347 0.66 38.37 -2.20
C ASP A 347 -0.71 38.03 -2.82
N ASP A 348 -0.75 37.81 -4.14
CA ASP A 348 -1.96 37.43 -4.85
C ASP A 348 -2.39 35.99 -4.52
N ALA A 349 -1.41 35.07 -4.41
CA ALA A 349 -1.63 33.69 -4.01
C ALA A 349 -2.21 33.57 -2.61
N GLU A 350 -1.66 34.31 -1.63
CA GLU A 350 -2.17 34.32 -0.26
C GLU A 350 -3.61 34.87 -0.20
N LYS A 351 -3.88 35.96 -0.92
CA LYS A 351 -5.21 36.55 -0.97
C LYS A 351 -6.23 35.60 -1.60
N LEU A 352 -5.87 34.95 -2.71
CA LEU A 352 -6.70 33.97 -3.40
C LEU A 352 -6.99 32.76 -2.48
N ALA A 353 -5.94 32.19 -1.89
CA ALA A 353 -6.04 31.06 -0.97
C ALA A 353 -6.94 31.37 0.23
N LYS A 354 -6.76 32.55 0.83
CA LYS A 354 -7.60 33.01 1.96
C LYS A 354 -9.07 33.10 1.58
N GLN A 355 -9.38 33.71 0.43
CA GLN A 355 -10.76 33.80 -0.06
C GLN A 355 -11.36 32.42 -0.34
N GLN A 356 -10.62 31.53 -0.97
CA GLN A 356 -11.08 30.19 -1.32
C GLN A 356 -11.35 29.34 -0.07
N VAL A 357 -10.43 29.32 0.90
CA VAL A 357 -10.58 28.56 2.15
C VAL A 357 -11.72 29.13 2.99
N GLN A 358 -11.85 30.45 3.10
CA GLN A 358 -12.98 31.09 3.78
C GLN A 358 -14.32 30.77 3.10
N GLY A 359 -14.37 30.80 1.76
CA GLY A 359 -15.55 30.43 0.99
C GLY A 359 -15.97 28.98 1.22
N LEU A 360 -15.02 28.04 1.16
CA LEU A 360 -15.27 26.62 1.44
C LEU A 360 -15.72 26.39 2.89
N SER A 361 -15.10 27.08 3.85
CA SER A 361 -15.50 27.02 5.26
C SER A 361 -16.93 27.51 5.46
N ALA A 362 -17.27 28.67 4.89
CA ALA A 362 -18.61 29.25 4.97
C ALA A 362 -19.66 28.34 4.31
N MET A 363 -19.34 27.75 3.16
CA MET A 363 -20.20 26.79 2.48
C MET A 363 -20.41 25.52 3.33
N GLY A 364 -19.35 24.97 3.92
CA GLY A 364 -19.44 23.83 4.84
C GLY A 364 -20.32 24.11 6.06
N GLN A 365 -20.25 25.33 6.61
CA GLN A 365 -21.15 25.77 7.70
C GLN A 365 -22.59 25.96 7.22
N MET A 366 -22.79 26.54 6.04
CA MET A 366 -24.11 26.76 5.44
C MET A 366 -24.86 25.43 5.24
N PHE A 367 -24.17 24.40 4.74
CA PHE A 367 -24.71 23.04 4.61
C PHE A 367 -24.64 22.22 5.91
N ARG A 368 -24.19 22.81 7.03
CA ARG A 368 -24.06 22.17 8.35
C ARG A 368 -23.14 20.95 8.38
N LEU A 369 -22.27 20.80 7.37
CA LEU A 369 -21.30 19.71 7.25
C LEU A 369 -20.08 19.93 8.14
N THR A 370 -19.73 21.20 8.37
CA THR A 370 -18.60 21.60 9.21
C THR A 370 -19.01 22.65 10.23
N THR A 371 -18.24 22.73 11.30
CA THR A 371 -18.25 23.82 12.26
C THR A 371 -16.94 24.59 12.16
N LEU A 372 -16.94 25.86 12.55
CA LEU A 372 -15.72 26.65 12.69
C LEU A 372 -15.58 27.00 14.16
N LYS A 373 -14.56 26.44 14.82
CA LYS A 373 -14.25 26.70 16.23
C LYS A 373 -12.75 26.84 16.36
N ASP A 374 -12.28 27.85 17.10
CA ASP A 374 -10.86 28.07 17.38
C ASP A 374 -10.00 28.09 16.10
N ASN A 375 -10.45 28.82 15.06
CA ASN A 375 -9.82 28.90 13.74
C ASN A 375 -9.63 27.53 13.03
N THR A 376 -10.45 26.54 13.40
CA THR A 376 -10.39 25.17 12.85
C THR A 376 -11.73 24.79 12.24
N ILE A 377 -11.71 24.40 10.97
CA ILE A 377 -12.84 23.79 10.29
C ILE A 377 -12.91 22.34 10.77
N ALA A 378 -13.94 22.00 11.53
CA ALA A 378 -14.11 20.69 12.14
C ALA A 378 -15.38 20.01 11.64
N SER A 379 -15.32 18.69 11.45
CA SER A 379 -16.49 17.85 11.21
C SER A 379 -16.43 16.62 12.09
N SER A 380 -17.54 16.25 12.71
CA SER A 380 -17.67 14.98 13.43
C SER A 380 -18.90 14.24 12.92
N LEU A 381 -18.73 13.00 12.48
CA LEU A 381 -19.80 12.13 12.03
C LEU A 381 -19.78 10.85 12.86
N GLN A 382 -20.92 10.54 13.47
CA GLN A 382 -21.11 9.26 14.15
C GLN A 382 -22.32 8.56 13.56
N TYR A 383 -22.25 7.23 13.44
CA TYR A 383 -23.37 6.38 13.08
C TYR A 383 -23.48 5.24 14.09
N ALA A 384 -24.70 4.95 14.55
CA ALA A 384 -25.03 3.71 15.24
C ALA A 384 -26.55 3.50 15.22
N ASN A 385 -27.00 2.27 14.96
CA ASN A 385 -28.40 1.85 15.07
C ASN A 385 -29.35 2.78 14.28
N GLY A 386 -29.05 2.99 12.99
CA GLY A 386 -29.86 3.83 12.10
C GLY A 386 -29.85 5.33 12.41
N GLN A 387 -29.03 5.78 13.36
CA GLN A 387 -28.95 7.19 13.77
C GLN A 387 -27.58 7.77 13.40
N ILE A 388 -27.62 8.96 12.81
CA ILE A 388 -26.45 9.79 12.52
C ILE A 388 -26.36 10.89 13.58
N THR A 389 -25.15 11.18 14.05
CA THR A 389 -24.84 12.43 14.77
C THR A 389 -23.79 13.19 13.99
N LEU A 390 -24.20 14.26 13.31
CA LEU A 390 -23.33 15.15 12.55
C LEU A 390 -23.12 16.45 13.34
N ASN A 391 -21.88 16.76 13.71
CA ASN A 391 -21.53 17.97 14.45
C ASN A 391 -22.36 18.18 15.73
N GLY A 392 -22.70 17.09 16.42
CA GLY A 392 -23.55 17.08 17.61
C GLY A 392 -25.06 17.09 17.35
N GLN A 393 -25.50 17.23 16.08
CA GLN A 393 -26.91 17.15 15.71
C GLN A 393 -27.29 15.72 15.33
N LYS A 394 -28.25 15.15 16.06
CA LYS A 394 -28.73 13.79 15.85
C LYS A 394 -29.89 13.77 14.84
N MET A 395 -29.85 12.84 13.88
CA MET A 395 -30.90 12.62 12.89
C MET A 395 -30.95 11.16 12.42
N PRO A 396 -32.09 10.66 11.92
CA PRO A 396 -32.16 9.40 11.19
C PRO A 396 -31.22 9.36 9.98
N LEU A 397 -30.76 8.17 9.60
CA LEU A 397 -29.89 7.98 8.43
C LEU A 397 -30.55 8.47 7.13
N GLU A 398 -31.86 8.23 6.99
CA GLU A 398 -32.64 8.63 5.83
C GLU A 398 -32.66 10.15 5.65
N ASP A 399 -32.84 10.89 6.75
CA ASP A 399 -32.81 12.36 6.75
C ASP A 399 -31.42 12.87 6.36
N PHE A 400 -30.36 12.24 6.88
CA PHE A 400 -28.99 12.60 6.52
C PHE A 400 -28.71 12.39 5.03
N VAL A 401 -29.10 11.25 4.45
CA VAL A 401 -28.94 10.98 3.01
C VAL A 401 -29.79 11.94 2.17
N GLY A 402 -30.99 12.29 2.66
CA GLY A 402 -31.87 13.28 2.04
C GLY A 402 -31.25 14.67 1.88
N LEU A 403 -30.32 15.07 2.76
CA LEU A 403 -29.61 16.35 2.65
C LEU A 403 -28.80 16.50 1.35
N PHE A 404 -28.37 15.38 0.76
CA PHE A 404 -27.54 15.37 -0.44
C PHE A 404 -28.32 15.20 -1.74
N GLY A 405 -29.67 15.21 -1.67
CA GLY A 405 -30.52 15.07 -2.85
C GLY A 405 -30.34 13.73 -3.58
N MET A 406 -29.73 12.74 -2.92
CA MET A 406 -29.67 11.39 -3.46
C MET A 406 -31.11 10.86 -3.47
N PRO A 407 -31.66 10.42 -4.63
CA PRO A 407 -32.92 9.70 -4.62
C PRO A 407 -32.77 8.56 -3.61
N ALA A 408 -33.79 8.33 -2.78
CA ALA A 408 -33.78 7.25 -1.80
C ALA A 408 -33.16 6.04 -2.47
N LEU A 409 -31.96 5.63 -2.01
CA LEU A 409 -31.24 4.50 -2.58
C LEU A 409 -32.23 3.34 -2.47
N SER A 410 -32.88 3.01 -3.59
CA SER A 410 -33.77 1.87 -3.64
C SER A 410 -32.92 0.69 -3.21
N VAL A 411 -33.38 -0.02 -2.18
CA VAL A 411 -32.75 -1.25 -1.70
C VAL A 411 -32.35 -2.05 -2.95
N PRO A 412 -31.06 -2.34 -3.17
CA PRO A 412 -30.66 -3.16 -4.30
C PRO A 412 -31.45 -4.45 -4.25
N ASP A 413 -32.03 -4.90 -5.37
CA ASP A 413 -32.63 -6.23 -5.45
C ASP A 413 -31.55 -7.25 -5.09
N VAL A 414 -31.61 -7.77 -3.86
CA VAL A 414 -30.71 -8.84 -3.41
C VAL A 414 -31.04 -10.07 -4.27
N PRO A 415 -30.08 -10.66 -4.99
CA PRO A 415 -30.32 -11.92 -5.69
C PRO A 415 -30.79 -12.94 -4.66
N ALA A 416 -31.98 -13.51 -4.87
CA ALA A 416 -32.49 -14.56 -4.01
C ALA A 416 -31.42 -15.66 -3.91
N LEU A 417 -31.00 -15.97 -2.67
CA LEU A 417 -30.18 -17.15 -2.42
C LEU A 417 -30.93 -18.36 -3.02
N PRO A 418 -30.30 -19.17 -3.89
CA PRO A 418 -30.93 -20.39 -4.36
C PRO A 418 -31.23 -21.26 -3.13
N GLN A 419 -32.52 -21.55 -2.94
CA GLN A 419 -32.95 -22.55 -1.98
C GLN A 419 -32.31 -23.88 -2.38
N GLN A 420 -31.48 -24.44 -1.49
CA GLN A 420 -31.19 -25.87 -1.48
C GLN A 420 -31.96 -26.53 -0.35
#